data_AF-A0AAV7SQ32-F1
#
_entry.id   AF-A0AAV7SQ32-F1
#
_cell.length_a   1.000
_cell.length_b   1.000
_cell.length_c   1.000
_cell.angle_alpha   90.00
_cell.angle_beta   90.00
_cell.angle_gamma   90.00
#
_symmetry.space_group_name_H-M   'P 1'
#
loop_
_entity.id
_entity.type
_entity.pdbx_description
1 polymer ?
#
loop_
_entity_poly.entity_id
_entity_poly.type
_entity_poly.pdbx_seq_one_letter_code
_entity_poly.pdbx_strand_id
1 'polypeptide(L)'
;MEERHVIVTYRLDRATIQELRAQLEPDLISAIRHPTDIPPLVQVLSVLHFLASGSFQTTVAIASGLAQRMFSNVLSRVLSALLKHMRSYIVFPHVEDLPTVKGDFYALGHIPNIIGAIDGTHVALVPPAGVNRCTETGRATIL
;
A
#
# COMPACT_ATOMS: atom_id res chain seq x y z
N MET A 1 22.41 -4.18 -2.90
CA MET A 1 21.20 -3.89 -3.68
C MET A 1 21.14 -2.41 -3.91
N GLU A 2 21.12 -1.97 -5.16
CA GLU A 2 21.03 -0.55 -5.55
C GLU A 2 19.69 0.06 -5.11
N GLU A 3 19.67 1.35 -4.80
CA GLU A 3 18.51 2.05 -4.24
C GLU A 3 17.27 1.99 -5.14
N ARG A 4 17.47 2.10 -6.46
CA ARG A 4 16.40 1.97 -7.46
C ARG A 4 15.66 0.64 -7.34
N HIS A 5 16.39 -0.43 -7.10
CA HIS A 5 15.80 -1.76 -6.94
C HIS A 5 14.98 -1.83 -5.65
N VAL A 6 15.40 -1.18 -4.56
CA VAL A 6 14.65 -1.14 -3.30
C VAL A 6 13.31 -0.45 -3.51
N ILE A 7 13.32 0.72 -4.16
CA ILE A 7 12.11 1.49 -4.44
C ILE A 7 11.14 0.69 -5.33
N VAL A 8 11.63 0.02 -6.38
CA VAL A 8 10.78 -0.80 -7.24
C VAL A 8 10.16 -1.98 -6.48
N THR A 9 10.94 -2.65 -5.63
CA THR A 9 10.51 -3.87 -4.92
C THR A 9 9.59 -3.60 -3.73
N TYR A 10 9.79 -2.50 -3.02
CA TYR A 10 9.10 -2.20 -1.75
C TYR A 10 8.25 -0.92 -1.81
N ARG A 11 8.29 -0.15 -2.91
CA ARG A 11 7.64 1.17 -3.08
C ARG A 11 8.10 2.25 -2.11
N LEU A 12 9.17 1.98 -1.35
CA LEU A 12 9.78 2.88 -0.38
C LEU A 12 11.29 2.86 -0.55
N ASP A 13 11.94 3.99 -0.26
CA ASP A 13 13.39 4.05 -0.17
C ASP A 13 13.90 3.40 1.13
N ARG A 14 15.21 3.15 1.18
CA ARG A 14 15.87 2.48 2.30
C ARG A 14 15.76 3.27 3.61
N ALA A 15 15.83 4.60 3.56
CA ALA A 15 15.79 5.43 4.75
C ALA A 15 14.39 5.33 5.41
N THR A 16 13.36 5.48 4.59
CA THR A 16 11.95 5.33 4.98
C THR A 16 11.67 3.94 5.54
N ILE A 17 12.22 2.88 4.94
CA ILE A 17 12.08 1.51 5.46
C ILE A 17 12.71 1.37 6.85
N GLN A 18 13.88 1.96 7.09
CA GLN A 18 14.53 1.90 8.41
C GLN A 18 13.75 2.71 9.45
N GLU A 19 13.24 3.88 9.08
CA GLU A 19 12.39 4.69 9.95
C GLU A 19 11.10 3.94 10.30
N LEU A 20 10.41 3.40 9.30
CA LEU A 20 9.20 2.60 9.49
C LEU A 20 9.48 1.40 10.39
N ARG A 21 10.58 0.68 10.15
CA ARG A 21 10.99 -0.42 11.03
C ARG A 21 11.16 0.06 12.46
N ALA A 22 11.88 1.16 12.71
CA ALA A 22 12.12 1.66 14.05
C ALA A 22 10.83 2.03 14.78
N GLN A 23 9.84 2.58 14.06
CA GLN A 23 8.52 2.89 14.62
C GLN A 23 7.73 1.62 14.98
N LEU A 24 7.81 0.56 14.15
CA LEU A 24 7.04 -0.67 14.35
C LEU A 24 7.74 -1.68 15.27
N GLU A 25 9.05 -1.57 15.47
CA GLU A 25 9.87 -2.52 16.25
C GLU A 25 9.31 -2.85 17.65
N PRO A 26 8.76 -1.89 18.42
CA PRO A 26 8.15 -2.18 19.73
C PRO A 26 6.98 -3.17 19.67
N ASP A 27 6.25 -3.21 18.56
CA ASP A 27 5.09 -4.09 18.36
C ASP A 27 5.47 -5.44 17.71
N LEU A 28 6.64 -5.50 17.06
CA LEU A 28 7.11 -6.66 16.29
C LEU A 28 8.04 -7.58 17.07
N ILE A 29 8.62 -7.11 18.17
CA ILE A 29 9.43 -7.94 19.07
C ILE A 29 8.53 -8.79 19.96
N SER A 30 8.81 -10.09 20.01
CA SER A 30 8.19 -10.99 20.97
C SER A 30 8.73 -10.73 22.38
N ALA A 31 7.86 -10.74 23.40
CA ALA A 31 8.27 -10.57 24.80
C ALA A 31 9.26 -11.67 25.27
N ILE A 32 9.21 -12.84 24.63
CA ILE A 32 10.13 -13.95 24.85
C ILE A 32 10.84 -14.19 23.52
N ARG A 33 12.18 -14.13 23.53
CA ARG A 33 12.99 -14.41 22.34
C ARG A 33 13.11 -15.91 22.13
N HIS A 34 12.54 -16.39 21.03
CA HIS A 34 12.74 -17.75 20.56
C HIS A 34 13.81 -17.78 19.45
N PRO A 35 14.57 -18.88 19.31
CA PRO A 35 15.56 -19.04 18.23
C PRO A 35 14.95 -18.91 16.82
N THR A 36 13.65 -19.14 16.70
CA THR A 36 12.88 -19.08 15.45
C THR A 36 12.19 -17.73 15.23
N ASP A 37 12.45 -16.73 16.07
CA ASP A 37 11.83 -15.42 15.91
C ASP A 37 12.32 -14.73 14.64
N ILE A 38 11.36 -14.26 13.84
CA ILE A 38 11.63 -13.55 12.60
C ILE A 38 12.09 -12.13 12.97
N PRO A 39 13.27 -11.67 12.51
CA PRO A 39 13.74 -10.32 12.81
C PRO A 39 12.74 -9.24 12.36
N PRO A 40 12.54 -8.15 13.12
CA PRO A 40 11.58 -7.09 12.76
C PRO A 40 11.76 -6.54 11.34
N LEU A 41 13.01 -6.36 10.89
CA LEU A 41 13.31 -5.93 9.53
C LEU A 41 12.80 -6.92 8.47
N VAL A 42 12.95 -8.24 8.71
CA VAL A 42 12.47 -9.27 7.80
C VAL A 42 10.94 -9.29 7.77
N GLN A 43 10.29 -9.09 8.92
CA GLN A 43 8.83 -8.97 9.01
C GLN A 43 8.32 -7.79 8.17
N VAL A 44 8.89 -6.60 8.37
CA VAL A 44 8.52 -5.37 7.64
C VAL A 44 8.77 -5.53 6.13
N LEU A 45 9.96 -5.97 5.72
CA LEU A 45 10.29 -6.15 4.31
C LEU A 45 9.38 -7.16 3.61
N SER A 46 9.04 -8.27 4.28
CA SER A 46 8.16 -9.29 3.71
C SER A 46 6.75 -8.74 3.47
N VAL A 47 6.23 -7.95 4.41
CA VAL A 47 4.90 -7.34 4.28
C VAL A 47 4.90 -6.21 3.27
N LEU A 48 5.92 -5.36 3.26
CA LEU A 48 6.07 -4.31 2.24
C LEU A 48 6.15 -4.91 0.83
N HIS A 49 6.90 -5.99 0.65
CA HIS A 49 6.98 -6.67 -0.64
C HIS A 49 5.62 -7.23 -1.07
N PHE A 50 4.85 -7.79 -0.14
CA PHE A 50 3.49 -8.26 -0.40
C PHE A 50 2.55 -7.13 -0.83
N LEU A 51 2.55 -6.02 -0.10
CA LEU A 51 1.73 -4.84 -0.43
C LEU A 51 2.14 -4.21 -1.76
N ALA A 52 3.45 -4.12 -2.04
CA ALA A 52 4.01 -3.53 -3.24
C ALA A 52 3.75 -4.38 -4.51
N SER A 53 3.76 -5.70 -4.37
CA SER A 53 3.60 -6.64 -5.49
C SER A 53 2.15 -6.94 -5.83
N GLY A 54 1.20 -6.68 -4.91
CA GLY A 54 -0.21 -7.06 -5.07
C GLY A 54 -0.42 -8.57 -5.31
N SER A 55 0.60 -9.38 -5.03
CA SER A 55 0.65 -10.81 -5.36
C SER A 55 0.00 -11.66 -4.27
N PHE A 56 -0.30 -12.92 -4.58
CA PHE A 56 -0.83 -13.85 -3.58
C PHE A 56 0.20 -14.12 -2.47
N GLN A 57 -0.29 -14.25 -1.23
CA GLN A 57 0.55 -14.48 -0.03
C GLN A 57 1.49 -15.68 -0.19
N THR A 58 1.07 -16.72 -0.92
CA THR A 58 1.86 -17.92 -1.18
C THR A 58 3.13 -17.62 -1.96
N THR A 59 3.06 -16.79 -3.00
CA THR A 59 4.21 -16.39 -3.82
C THR A 59 5.20 -15.54 -3.02
N VAL A 60 4.69 -14.64 -2.17
CA VAL A 60 5.53 -13.74 -1.36
C VAL A 60 6.14 -14.47 -0.16
N ALA A 61 5.42 -15.40 0.47
CA ALA A 61 5.95 -16.24 1.54
C ALA A 61 7.14 -17.09 1.07
N ILE A 62 7.06 -17.64 -0.16
CA ILE A 62 8.16 -18.37 -0.80
C ILE A 62 9.36 -17.44 -1.04
N ALA A 63 9.14 -16.22 -1.54
CA ALA A 63 10.21 -15.24 -1.78
C ALA A 63 10.90 -14.78 -0.49
N SER A 64 10.17 -14.71 0.63
CA SER A 64 10.71 -14.37 1.95
C SER A 64 11.30 -15.55 2.73
N GLY A 65 11.21 -16.79 2.20
CA GLY A 65 11.65 -18.00 2.90
C GLY A 65 10.81 -18.38 4.13
N LEU A 66 9.56 -17.89 4.20
CA LEU A 66 8.65 -18.12 5.32
C LEU A 66 7.58 -19.17 4.95
N ALA A 67 7.21 -20.02 5.90
CA ALA A 67 6.01 -20.83 5.74
C ALA A 67 4.76 -19.92 5.68
N GLN A 68 3.77 -20.27 4.86
CA GLN A 68 2.57 -19.44 4.65
C GLN A 68 1.87 -19.07 5.96
N ARG A 69 1.74 -20.01 6.91
CA ARG A 69 1.16 -19.75 8.24
C ARG A 69 1.95 -18.70 9.04
N MET A 70 3.27 -18.75 8.98
CA MET A 70 4.13 -17.77 9.64
C MET A 70 3.97 -16.40 8.99
N PHE A 71 3.95 -16.35 7.65
CA PHE A 71 3.74 -15.11 6.91
C PHE A 71 2.38 -14.47 7.24
N SER A 72 1.30 -15.25 7.32
CA SER A 72 -0.03 -14.74 7.71
C SER A 72 -0.03 -14.07 9.09
N ASN A 73 0.64 -14.69 10.07
CA ASN A 73 0.80 -14.12 11.40
C ASN A 73 1.62 -12.81 11.37
N VAL A 74 2.73 -12.80 10.63
CA VAL A 74 3.58 -11.62 10.45
C VAL A 74 2.79 -10.48 9.78
N LEU A 75 2.05 -10.78 8.71
CA LEU A 75 1.21 -9.81 8.01
C LEU A 75 0.21 -9.16 8.97
N SER A 76 -0.51 -9.96 9.76
CA SER A 76 -1.50 -9.46 10.72
C SER A 76 -0.87 -8.55 11.78
N ARG A 77 0.32 -8.91 12.29
CA ARG A 77 1.05 -8.13 13.30
C ARG A 77 1.55 -6.81 12.74
N VAL A 78 2.20 -6.83 11.58
CA VAL A 78 2.73 -5.62 10.92
C VAL A 78 1.60 -4.68 10.53
N LEU A 79 0.49 -5.19 9.96
CA LEU A 79 -0.68 -4.36 9.64
C LEU A 79 -1.28 -3.72 10.89
N SER A 80 -1.40 -4.48 11.98
CA SER A 80 -1.91 -3.96 13.25
C SER A 80 -1.02 -2.86 13.82
N ALA A 81 0.31 -3.02 13.73
CA ALA A 81 1.25 -1.98 14.13
C ALA A 81 1.14 -0.73 13.23
N LEU A 82 1.06 -0.90 11.90
CA LEU A 82 0.85 0.18 10.94
C LEU A 82 -0.43 0.98 11.24
N LEU A 83 -1.53 0.29 11.55
CA LEU A 83 -2.81 0.93 11.84
C LEU A 83 -2.76 1.86 13.07
N LYS A 84 -1.89 1.59 14.05
CA LYS A 84 -1.70 2.48 15.20
C LYS A 84 -1.10 3.82 14.80
N HIS A 85 -0.27 3.83 13.76
CA HIS A 85 0.39 5.03 13.24
C HIS A 85 -0.37 5.68 12.08
N MET A 86 -1.44 5.06 11.58
CA MET A 86 -2.17 5.51 10.39
C MET A 86 -2.62 6.97 10.45
N ARG A 87 -3.06 7.45 11.62
CA ARG A 87 -3.53 8.84 11.78
C ARG A 87 -2.44 9.88 11.61
N SER A 88 -1.18 9.52 11.74
CA SER A 88 -0.03 10.41 11.51
C SER A 88 0.30 10.56 10.03
N TYR A 89 -0.15 9.61 9.19
CA TYR A 89 0.19 9.57 7.76
C TYR A 89 -1.00 9.84 6.84
N ILE A 90 -2.21 9.51 7.28
CA ILE A 90 -3.43 9.65 6.49
C ILE A 90 -4.33 10.68 7.19
N VAL A 91 -4.44 11.86 6.59
CA VAL A 91 -5.33 12.93 7.03
C VAL A 91 -6.42 13.11 5.99
N PHE A 92 -7.67 12.90 6.40
CA PHE A 92 -8.83 13.20 5.56
C PHE A 92 -9.30 14.63 5.83
N PRO A 93 -9.75 15.36 4.79
CA PRO A 93 -10.28 16.70 4.97
C PRO A 93 -11.53 16.67 5.86
N HIS A 94 -11.70 17.69 6.71
CA HIS A 94 -12.91 17.85 7.48
C HIS A 94 -14.05 18.40 6.61
N VAL A 95 -15.28 18.29 7.11
CA VAL A 95 -16.49 18.73 6.38
C VAL A 95 -16.38 20.18 5.92
N GLU A 96 -15.75 21.03 6.73
CA GLU A 96 -15.51 22.44 6.47
C GLU A 96 -14.50 22.68 5.33
N ASP A 97 -13.56 21.76 5.13
CA ASP A 97 -12.52 21.85 4.10
C ASP A 97 -13.00 21.31 2.74
N LEU A 98 -14.08 20.52 2.72
CA LEU A 98 -14.58 19.86 1.51
C LEU A 98 -14.87 20.81 0.34
N PRO A 99 -15.47 22.01 0.53
CA PRO A 99 -15.69 22.93 -0.58
C PRO A 99 -14.40 23.37 -1.25
N THR A 100 -13.36 23.65 -0.45
CA THR A 100 -12.03 24.06 -0.94
C THR A 100 -11.38 22.91 -1.69
N VAL A 101 -11.29 21.73 -1.07
CA VAL A 101 -10.66 20.55 -1.69
C VAL A 101 -11.34 20.18 -3.01
N LYS A 102 -12.67 20.19 -3.06
CA LYS A 102 -13.43 19.93 -4.31
C LYS A 102 -13.16 20.98 -5.38
N GLY A 103 -13.06 22.25 -4.99
CA GLY A 103 -12.72 23.34 -5.89
C GLY A 103 -11.34 23.16 -6.51
N ASP A 104 -10.35 22.80 -5.70
CA ASP A 104 -8.96 22.61 -6.14
C ASP A 104 -8.84 21.44 -7.13
N PHE A 105 -9.47 20.30 -6.84
CA PHE A 105 -9.49 19.17 -7.77
C PHE A 105 -10.24 19.48 -9.07
N TYR A 106 -11.33 20.23 -8.99
CA TYR A 106 -12.07 20.65 -10.18
C TYR A 106 -11.24 21.61 -11.05
N ALA A 107 -10.47 22.50 -10.44
CA ALA A 107 -9.55 23.39 -11.15
C ALA A 107 -8.40 22.61 -11.83
N LEU A 108 -7.93 21.52 -11.21
CA LEU A 108 -6.82 20.72 -11.73
C LEU A 108 -7.22 19.83 -12.92
N GLY A 109 -8.39 19.19 -12.87
CA GLY A 109 -8.77 18.15 -13.84
C GLY A 109 -10.22 18.18 -14.31
N HIS A 110 -11.01 19.19 -13.92
CA HIS A 110 -12.44 19.30 -14.24
C HIS A 110 -13.31 18.12 -13.78
N ILE A 111 -12.82 17.35 -12.80
CA ILE A 111 -13.59 16.26 -12.21
C ILE A 111 -14.32 16.79 -10.97
N PRO A 112 -15.67 16.79 -10.95
CA PRO A 112 -16.43 17.31 -9.83
C PRO A 112 -16.39 16.35 -8.63
N ASN A 113 -16.52 16.91 -7.43
CA ASN A 113 -16.72 16.18 -6.17
C ASN A 113 -15.56 15.26 -5.71
N ILE A 114 -14.33 15.48 -6.18
CA ILE A 114 -13.16 14.80 -5.63
C ILE A 114 -12.77 15.41 -4.28
N ILE A 115 -12.51 14.56 -3.28
CA ILE A 115 -12.09 14.96 -1.92
C ILE A 115 -10.68 14.47 -1.56
N GLY A 116 -10.02 13.81 -2.50
CA GLY A 116 -8.70 13.22 -2.33
C GLY A 116 -8.36 12.32 -3.53
N ALA A 117 -7.08 12.12 -3.78
CA ALA A 117 -6.57 11.18 -4.78
C ALA A 117 -5.55 10.27 -4.10
N ILE A 118 -5.55 9.00 -4.49
CA ILE A 118 -4.53 8.02 -4.11
C ILE A 118 -3.87 7.64 -5.43
N ASP A 119 -2.53 7.57 -5.46
CA ASP A 119 -1.80 7.15 -6.66
C ASP A 119 -2.38 5.81 -7.18
N GLY A 120 -3.04 5.91 -8.34
CA GLY A 120 -3.96 4.90 -8.83
C GLY A 120 -3.23 3.78 -9.57
N THR A 121 -3.64 2.53 -9.33
CA THR A 121 -3.33 1.45 -10.27
C THR A 121 -4.21 1.62 -11.50
N HIS A 122 -3.60 1.70 -12.68
CA HIS A 122 -4.32 1.76 -13.95
C HIS A 122 -5.01 0.41 -14.22
N VAL A 123 -6.26 0.25 -13.80
CA VAL A 123 -7.05 -0.96 -14.07
C VAL A 123 -7.75 -0.77 -15.41
N ALA A 124 -7.33 -1.55 -16.41
CA ALA A 124 -8.04 -1.60 -17.69
C ALA A 124 -9.42 -2.23 -17.47
N LEU A 125 -10.46 -1.41 -17.54
CA LEU A 125 -11.83 -1.89 -17.53
C LEU A 125 -12.14 -2.53 -18.89
N VAL A 126 -12.48 -3.81 -18.88
CA VAL A 126 -13.04 -4.48 -20.06
C VAL A 126 -14.53 -4.14 -20.09
N PRO A 127 -15.03 -3.48 -21.16
CA PRO A 127 -16.45 -3.18 -21.25
C PRO A 127 -17.27 -4.49 -21.29
N PRO A 128 -18.46 -4.52 -20.67
CA PRO A 128 -19.32 -5.70 -20.71
C PRO A 128 -19.64 -6.07 -22.17
N ALA A 129 -19.49 -7.36 -22.49
CA ALA A 129 -19.80 -7.89 -23.81
C ALA A 129 -21.32 -7.85 -24.02
N GLY A 130 -21.85 -6.75 -24.56
CA GLY A 130 -23.29 -6.66 -24.83
C GLY A 130 -23.85 -5.30 -25.24
N VAL A 131 -23.10 -4.20 -25.17
CA VAL A 131 -23.59 -2.91 -25.66
C VAL A 131 -23.03 -2.66 -27.06
N ASN A 132 -23.96 -2.61 -28.02
CA ASN A 132 -23.68 -2.27 -29.40
C ASN A 132 -22.81 -1.01 -29.49
N ARG A 133 -21.71 -1.13 -30.23
CA ARG A 133 -20.72 -0.10 -30.48
C ARG A 133 -21.38 1.17 -31.02
N CYS A 134 -21.41 2.22 -30.22
CA CYS A 134 -21.28 3.58 -30.73
C CYS A 134 -19.79 3.93 -30.65
N THR A 135 -19.19 4.16 -31.81
CA THR A 135 -17.78 4.46 -32.00
C THR A 135 -17.46 5.87 -31.50
N GLU A 136 -17.23 6.03 -30.20
CA GLU A 136 -16.47 7.16 -29.68
C GLU A 136 -15.45 6.64 -28.68
N THR A 137 -14.19 6.78 -29.06
CA THR A 137 -12.99 6.35 -28.36
C THR A 137 -12.77 7.18 -27.09
N GLY A 138 -13.67 7.06 -26.11
CA GLY A 138 -13.48 7.62 -24.78
C GLY A 138 -12.59 6.67 -23.96
N ARG A 139 -11.29 6.97 -23.88
CA ARG A 139 -10.44 6.39 -22.82
C ARG A 139 -11.01 6.87 -21.48
N ALA A 140 -11.72 5.99 -20.79
CA ALA A 140 -12.08 6.21 -19.40
C ALA A 140 -10.79 6.12 -18.56
N THR A 141 -10.14 7.25 -18.39
CA THR A 141 -9.06 7.42 -17.41
C THR A 141 -9.70 7.72 -16.07
N ILE A 142 -9.56 6.82 -15.11
CA ILE A 142 -9.78 7.16 -13.69
C ILE A 142 -8.46 7.76 -13.21
N LEU A 143 -8.48 9.05 -12.87
CA LEU A 143 -7.38 9.74 -12.18
C LEU A 143 -7.26 9.22 -10.74
#